data_AF-A0AAE3KJQ9-F1
#
_entry.id   AF-A0AAE3KJQ9-F1
#
_cell.length_a   1.000
_cell.length_b   1.000
_cell.length_c   1.000
_cell.angle_alpha   90.00
_cell.angle_beta   90.00
_cell.angle_gamma   90.00
#
_symmetry.space_group_name_H-M   'P 1'
#
loop_
_entity.id
_entity.type
_entity.pdbx_description
1 polymer ?
#
loop_
_entity_poly.entity_id
_entity_poly.type
_entity_poly.pdbx_seq_one_letter_code
_entity_poly.pdbx_strand_id
1 'polypeptide(L)'
;MHAREEFLGRARKRLASLHKGLGVRRHNLLTQLGPELARLWGVSDADDLESARAKVVCQLERVFGRQLDDTLARVARVFYNTSTDPRTRDLNLGGRLAVLHDQLGRKYSPTNVNRLMRTVVAQLEVSLARNPPAVPVDKLREAIRQERACLARTVTSPGTDGLRRAIRDLRSPRVLAEHVVRRFLAARLHVPCWPGWRLAVAHTAGLGSWACAFTTGERLLRYQRDAGAPWADEHLVLSGAELVRTVIPRDAGVGVLVDPSAERSAELTETLSLPPELVSRLAVGD
;
A
#
# COMPACT_ATOMS: atom_id res chain seq x y z
N MET A 1 28.20 8.85 28.99
CA MET A 1 26.99 9.67 28.71
C MET A 1 26.80 9.94 27.22
N HIS A 2 27.84 10.36 26.47
CA HIS A 2 27.74 10.62 25.02
C HIS A 2 27.21 9.46 24.17
N ALA A 3 27.69 8.22 24.37
CA ALA A 3 27.25 7.08 23.55
C ALA A 3 25.74 6.81 23.62
N ARG A 4 25.10 7.06 24.77
CA ARG A 4 23.63 6.89 24.93
C ARG A 4 22.87 8.01 24.20
N GLU A 5 23.35 9.24 24.27
CA GLU A 5 22.70 10.37 23.59
C GLU A 5 22.82 10.25 22.07
N GLU A 6 23.97 9.80 21.56
CA GLU A 6 24.13 9.51 20.13
C GLU A 6 23.22 8.38 19.67
N PHE A 7 23.12 7.30 20.46
CA PHE A 7 22.21 6.18 20.20
C PHE A 7 20.75 6.66 20.11
N LEU A 8 20.31 7.47 21.09
CA LEU A 8 18.97 8.05 21.08
C LEU A 8 18.78 9.03 19.91
N GLY A 9 19.78 9.84 19.59
CA GLY A 9 19.74 10.76 18.45
C GLY A 9 19.51 10.05 17.12
N ARG A 10 20.17 8.90 16.89
CA ARG A 10 19.95 8.07 15.69
C ARG A 10 18.53 7.49 15.68
N ALA A 11 18.04 6.97 16.82
CA ALA A 11 16.68 6.46 16.92
C ALA A 11 15.61 7.54 16.65
N ARG A 12 15.77 8.75 17.21
CA ARG A 12 14.88 9.91 16.99
C ARG A 12 14.82 10.29 15.51
N LYS A 13 15.98 10.33 14.83
CA LYS A 13 16.04 10.62 13.38
C LYS A 13 15.25 9.59 12.56
N ARG A 14 15.34 8.30 12.91
CA ARG A 14 14.58 7.22 12.24
C ARG A 14 13.09 7.38 12.49
N LEU A 15 12.68 7.57 13.74
CA LEU A 15 11.29 7.84 14.13
C LEU A 15 10.70 9.02 13.35
N ALA A 16 11.39 10.15 13.29
CA ALA A 16 10.94 11.36 12.61
C ALA A 16 10.74 11.17 11.10
N SER A 17 11.30 10.11 10.50
CA SER A 17 11.13 9.78 9.07
C SER A 17 10.17 8.62 8.81
N LEU A 18 9.73 7.91 9.85
CA LEU A 18 8.96 6.68 9.74
C LEU A 18 7.59 6.89 9.05
N HIS A 19 7.02 8.09 9.18
CA HIS A 19 5.75 8.47 8.57
C HIS A 19 5.79 8.65 7.04
N LYS A 20 6.99 8.81 6.44
CA LYS A 20 7.17 9.05 5.00
C LYS A 20 6.75 7.85 4.15
N GLY A 21 6.53 8.04 2.85
CA GLY A 21 6.16 6.96 1.93
C GLY A 21 4.92 6.20 2.44
N LEU A 22 5.01 4.87 2.53
CA LEU A 22 3.95 4.00 3.07
C LEU A 22 3.88 3.94 4.61
N GLY A 23 4.62 4.79 5.33
CA GLY A 23 4.60 4.76 6.79
C GLY A 23 5.20 3.47 7.35
N VAL A 24 4.55 2.90 8.37
CA VAL A 24 4.91 1.58 8.93
C VAL A 24 4.58 0.39 8.01
N ARG A 25 3.85 0.63 6.91
CA ARG A 25 3.41 -0.41 5.97
C ARG A 25 4.43 -0.69 4.85
N ARG A 26 5.52 0.05 4.79
CA ARG A 26 6.60 -0.16 3.82
C ARG A 26 7.20 -1.57 3.89
N HIS A 27 7.65 -2.11 2.77
CA HIS A 27 8.28 -3.43 2.67
C HIS A 27 9.67 -3.46 3.34
N ASN A 28 10.42 -2.36 3.27
CA ASN A 28 11.74 -2.21 3.86
C ASN A 28 11.71 -1.65 5.30
N LEU A 29 10.68 -1.98 6.09
CA LEU A 29 10.49 -1.43 7.43
C LEU A 29 11.68 -1.72 8.35
N LEU A 30 12.18 -2.96 8.35
CA LEU A 30 13.31 -3.38 9.20
C LEU A 30 14.54 -2.51 8.96
N THR A 31 14.92 -2.30 7.70
CA THR A 31 16.02 -1.41 7.30
C THR A 31 15.77 0.04 7.73
N GLN A 32 14.52 0.49 7.67
CA GLN A 32 14.16 1.87 8.02
C GLN A 32 14.05 2.15 9.51
N LEU A 33 13.78 1.15 10.34
CA LEU A 33 13.92 1.30 11.78
C LEU A 33 15.39 1.56 12.13
N GLY A 34 16.30 0.83 11.48
CA GLY A 34 17.71 0.81 11.87
C GLY A 34 17.90 0.15 13.25
N PRO A 35 19.15 -0.15 13.62
CA PRO A 35 19.43 -0.98 14.78
C PRO A 35 19.01 -0.33 16.11
N GLU A 36 19.12 1.00 16.22
CA GLU A 36 18.81 1.70 17.48
C GLU A 36 17.31 1.72 17.79
N LEU A 37 16.49 2.10 16.81
CA LEU A 37 15.03 2.16 16.99
C LEU A 37 14.43 0.76 17.08
N ALA A 38 14.94 -0.20 16.27
CA ALA A 38 14.54 -1.60 16.35
C ALA A 38 14.77 -2.14 17.77
N ARG A 39 15.97 -1.93 18.33
CA ARG A 39 16.30 -2.35 19.70
C ARG A 39 15.40 -1.71 20.75
N LEU A 40 15.16 -0.39 20.68
CA LEU A 40 14.28 0.31 21.64
C LEU A 40 12.83 -0.17 21.59
N TRP A 41 12.36 -0.61 20.43
CA TRP A 41 11.00 -1.12 20.25
C TRP A 41 10.88 -2.63 20.36
N GLY A 42 11.99 -3.32 20.65
CA GLY A 42 12.02 -4.77 20.81
C GLY A 42 11.82 -5.55 19.50
N VAL A 43 12.16 -4.93 18.37
CA VAL A 43 12.26 -5.61 17.07
C VAL A 43 13.64 -6.24 16.99
N SER A 44 13.64 -7.54 16.72
CA SER A 44 14.81 -8.42 16.65
C SER A 44 15.02 -8.92 15.23
N ASP A 45 16.20 -9.45 14.94
CA ASP A 45 16.53 -10.00 13.61
C ASP A 45 15.74 -11.27 13.27
N ALA A 46 15.11 -11.92 14.27
CA ALA A 46 14.22 -13.05 14.08
C ALA A 46 12.78 -12.65 13.73
N ASP A 47 12.43 -11.36 13.83
CA ASP A 47 11.09 -10.90 13.47
C ASP A 47 10.92 -10.83 11.95
N ASP A 48 9.87 -11.47 11.45
CA ASP A 48 9.39 -11.20 10.11
C ASP A 48 8.79 -9.78 10.00
N LEU A 49 8.52 -9.35 8.77
CA LEU A 49 7.99 -8.00 8.51
C LEU A 49 6.65 -7.76 9.22
N GLU A 50 5.81 -8.79 9.36
CA GLU A 50 4.51 -8.70 10.01
C GLU A 50 4.65 -8.48 11.52
N SER A 51 5.51 -9.27 12.18
CA SER A 51 5.82 -9.16 13.61
C SER A 51 6.49 -7.83 13.93
N ALA A 52 7.47 -7.41 13.11
CA ALA A 52 8.12 -6.11 13.26
C ALA A 52 7.11 -4.97 13.13
N ARG A 53 6.24 -4.99 12.12
CA ARG A 53 5.18 -3.98 11.94
C ARG A 53 4.24 -3.95 13.14
N ALA A 54 3.79 -5.11 13.62
CA ALA A 54 2.88 -5.20 14.74
C ALA A 54 3.51 -4.63 16.03
N LYS A 55 4.79 -4.93 16.29
CA LYS A 55 5.55 -4.32 17.40
C LYS A 55 5.59 -2.80 17.29
N VAL A 56 5.96 -2.27 16.11
CA VAL A 56 6.00 -0.82 15.85
C VAL A 56 4.63 -0.17 16.08
N VAL A 57 3.56 -0.76 15.53
CA VAL A 57 2.18 -0.27 15.72
C VAL A 57 1.81 -0.25 17.20
N CYS A 58 2.09 -1.32 17.96
CA CYS A 58 1.83 -1.34 19.39
C CYS A 58 2.57 -0.25 20.16
N GLN A 59 3.82 0.05 19.78
CA GLN A 59 4.61 1.12 20.42
C GLN A 59 4.06 2.51 20.10
N LEU A 60 3.64 2.74 18.85
CA LEU A 60 2.99 3.99 18.44
C LEU A 60 1.63 4.17 19.13
N GLU A 61 0.77 3.14 19.13
CA GLU A 61 -0.54 3.18 19.76
C GLU A 61 -0.48 3.38 21.28
N ARG A 62 0.62 2.97 21.93
CA ARG A 62 0.86 3.26 23.34
C ARG A 62 0.93 4.76 23.62
N VAL A 63 1.48 5.55 22.70
CA VAL A 63 1.52 7.01 22.80
C VAL A 63 0.18 7.58 22.33
N PHE A 64 -0.34 7.12 21.20
CA PHE A 64 -1.58 7.65 20.63
C PHE A 64 -2.79 7.49 21.56
N GLY A 65 -2.92 6.34 22.23
CA GLY A 65 -4.06 6.06 23.11
C GLY A 65 -3.90 6.57 24.55
N ARG A 66 -2.75 7.12 24.95
CA ARG A 66 -2.51 7.58 26.33
C ARG A 66 -2.19 9.06 26.45
N GLN A 67 -1.64 9.68 25.41
CA GLN A 67 -1.04 11.01 25.48
C GLN A 67 -1.66 12.00 24.49
N LEU A 68 -2.54 11.53 23.60
CA LEU A 68 -3.20 12.35 22.60
C LEU A 68 -4.72 12.33 22.84
N ASP A 69 -5.39 13.43 22.49
CA ASP A 69 -6.84 13.43 22.33
C ASP A 69 -7.25 12.57 21.12
N ASP A 70 -8.52 12.15 21.07
CA ASP A 70 -9.04 11.24 20.05
C ASP A 70 -8.84 11.74 18.61
N THR A 71 -8.94 13.06 18.41
CA THR A 71 -8.83 13.64 17.08
C THR A 71 -7.38 13.61 16.63
N LEU A 72 -6.45 14.06 17.47
CA LEU A 72 -5.02 14.03 17.18
C LEU A 72 -4.50 12.59 17.07
N ALA A 73 -5.02 11.65 17.86
CA ALA A 73 -4.72 10.23 17.74
C ALA A 73 -5.16 9.68 16.37
N ARG A 74 -6.38 10.01 15.90
CA ARG A 74 -6.85 9.61 14.56
C ARG A 74 -5.96 10.17 13.45
N VAL A 75 -5.55 11.44 13.55
CA VAL A 75 -4.62 12.07 12.62
C VAL A 75 -3.27 11.35 12.63
N ALA A 76 -2.73 11.06 13.81
CA ALA A 76 -1.45 10.36 13.96
C ALA A 76 -1.46 8.94 13.37
N ARG A 77 -2.57 8.21 13.51
CA ARG A 77 -2.76 6.88 12.90
C ARG A 77 -2.70 6.93 11.38
N VAL A 78 -3.35 7.92 10.77
CA VAL A 78 -3.27 8.15 9.33
C VAL A 78 -1.86 8.60 8.94
N PHE A 79 -1.22 9.46 9.72
CA PHE A 79 0.10 10.00 9.44
C PHE A 79 1.23 8.96 9.49
N TYR A 80 1.20 8.02 10.43
CA TYR A 80 2.17 6.91 10.50
C TYR A 80 1.73 5.65 9.74
N ASN A 81 0.51 5.65 9.19
CA ASN A 81 -0.12 4.52 8.50
C ASN A 81 -0.35 3.29 9.40
N THR A 82 -0.70 3.52 10.67
CA THR A 82 -1.04 2.43 11.61
C THR A 82 -2.50 1.97 11.48
N SER A 83 -3.34 2.80 10.86
CA SER A 83 -4.75 2.46 10.58
C SER A 83 -4.87 1.26 9.65
N THR A 84 -5.95 0.49 9.81
CA THR A 84 -6.35 -0.57 8.88
C THR A 84 -7.37 -0.09 7.85
N ASP A 85 -7.68 1.21 7.78
CA ASP A 85 -8.61 1.80 6.79
C ASP A 85 -8.09 1.58 5.35
N PRO A 86 -8.79 0.80 4.51
CA PRO A 86 -8.40 0.52 3.13
C PRO A 86 -8.18 1.77 2.27
N ARG A 87 -8.84 2.89 2.61
CA ARG A 87 -8.70 4.14 1.85
C ARG A 87 -7.33 4.80 2.02
N THR A 88 -6.61 4.48 3.08
CA THR A 88 -5.32 5.11 3.42
C THR A 88 -4.16 4.12 3.46
N ARG A 89 -4.45 2.83 3.66
CA ARG A 89 -3.50 1.75 3.88
C ARG A 89 -2.38 1.70 2.84
N ASP A 90 -2.75 1.74 1.57
CA ASP A 90 -1.81 1.54 0.45
C ASP A 90 -1.34 2.87 -0.17
N LEU A 91 -1.67 4.00 0.47
CA LEU A 91 -1.30 5.33 -0.01
C LEU A 91 0.01 5.81 0.62
N ASN A 92 0.78 6.55 -0.18
CA ASN A 92 1.89 7.32 0.34
C ASN A 92 1.39 8.45 1.26
N LEU A 93 2.30 9.14 1.97
CA LEU A 93 1.93 10.21 2.91
C LEU A 93 1.05 11.29 2.27
N GLY A 94 1.37 11.72 1.04
CA GLY A 94 0.58 12.74 0.33
C GLY A 94 -0.86 12.30 0.11
N GLY A 95 -1.06 11.09 -0.40
CA GLY A 95 -2.40 10.51 -0.58
C GLY A 95 -3.17 10.34 0.74
N ARG A 96 -2.48 9.90 1.80
CA ARG A 96 -3.09 9.79 3.14
C ARG A 96 -3.54 11.14 3.69
N LEU A 97 -2.75 12.18 3.52
CA LEU A 97 -3.10 13.55 3.92
C LEU A 97 -4.25 14.12 3.09
N ALA A 98 -4.34 13.81 1.80
CA ALA A 98 -5.46 14.22 0.95
C ALA A 98 -6.78 13.59 1.43
N VAL A 99 -6.78 12.29 1.73
CA VAL A 99 -7.95 11.59 2.29
C VAL A 99 -8.34 12.15 3.67
N LEU A 100 -7.36 12.48 4.51
CA LEU A 100 -7.62 13.07 5.82
C LEU A 100 -8.26 14.47 5.70
N HIS A 101 -7.76 15.29 4.78
CA HIS A 101 -8.30 16.61 4.49
C HIS A 101 -9.73 16.54 3.96
N ASP A 102 -10.01 15.58 3.07
CA ASP A 102 -11.36 15.33 2.56
C ASP A 102 -12.35 14.96 3.69
N GLN A 103 -11.92 14.10 4.63
CA GLN A 103 -12.78 13.62 5.72
C GLN A 103 -13.00 14.64 6.85
N LEU A 104 -11.98 15.43 7.19
CA LEU A 104 -12.00 16.29 8.38
C LEU A 104 -12.02 17.79 8.04
N GLY A 105 -11.94 18.14 6.76
CA GLY A 105 -12.03 19.49 6.24
C GLY A 105 -10.74 20.31 6.30
N ARG A 106 -10.85 21.60 5.92
CA ARG A 106 -9.74 22.53 5.67
C ARG A 106 -8.73 22.69 6.82
N LYS A 107 -9.14 22.46 8.07
CA LYS A 107 -8.24 22.54 9.24
C LYS A 107 -7.12 21.49 9.19
N TYR A 108 -7.30 20.42 8.43
CA TYR A 108 -6.35 19.30 8.28
C TYR A 108 -5.65 19.29 6.92
N SER A 109 -5.37 20.47 6.36
CA SER A 109 -4.48 20.59 5.20
C SER A 109 -3.10 19.98 5.50
N PRO A 110 -2.34 19.54 4.48
CA PRO A 110 -1.02 18.93 4.67
C PRO A 110 -0.07 19.76 5.54
N THR A 111 -0.07 21.08 5.35
CA THR A 111 0.75 22.03 6.14
C THR A 111 0.35 22.04 7.61
N ASN A 112 -0.96 22.10 7.89
CA ASN A 112 -1.46 22.12 9.27
C ASN A 112 -1.22 20.79 9.98
N VAL A 113 -1.42 19.66 9.28
CA VAL A 113 -1.14 18.34 9.83
C VAL A 113 0.35 18.18 10.16
N ASN A 114 1.24 18.57 9.25
CA ASN A 114 2.68 18.54 9.53
C ASN A 114 3.06 19.38 10.77
N ARG A 115 2.40 20.53 10.99
CA ARG A 115 2.59 21.35 12.19
C ARG A 115 2.11 20.62 13.46
N LEU A 116 0.89 20.06 13.43
CA LEU A 116 0.32 19.30 14.55
C LEU A 116 1.18 18.08 14.91
N MET A 117 1.71 17.40 13.89
CA MET A 117 2.52 16.20 14.09
C MET A 117 3.88 16.48 14.73
N ARG A 118 4.39 17.72 14.74
CA ARG A 118 5.61 18.05 15.51
C ARG A 118 5.42 17.79 17.01
N THR A 119 4.25 18.12 17.55
CA THR A 119 3.91 17.84 18.96
C THR A 119 3.87 16.35 19.23
N VAL A 120 3.28 15.57 18.32
CA VAL A 120 3.21 14.11 18.46
C VAL A 120 4.60 13.47 18.35
N VAL A 121 5.44 13.94 17.43
CA VAL A 121 6.84 13.48 17.31
C VAL A 121 7.59 13.75 18.62
N ALA A 122 7.47 14.95 19.20
CA ALA A 122 8.11 15.26 20.47
C ALA A 122 7.66 14.30 21.61
N GLN A 123 6.37 13.97 21.69
CA GLN A 123 5.86 12.99 22.66
C GLN A 123 6.41 11.57 22.42
N LEU A 124 6.50 11.15 21.16
CA LEU A 124 7.11 9.88 20.78
C LEU A 124 8.60 9.83 21.16
N GLU A 125 9.34 10.92 20.97
CA GLU A 125 10.74 11.03 21.38
C GLU A 125 10.93 10.97 22.90
N VAL A 126 10.03 11.60 23.66
CA VAL A 126 10.01 11.48 25.13
C VAL A 126 9.71 10.05 25.56
N SER A 127 8.75 9.38 24.89
CA SER A 127 8.43 7.98 25.13
C SER A 127 9.62 7.06 24.84
N LEU A 128 10.34 7.29 23.74
CA LEU A 128 11.58 6.57 23.40
C LEU A 128 12.66 6.74 24.47
N ALA A 129 12.88 7.96 24.96
CA ALA A 129 13.91 8.25 25.96
C ALA A 129 13.65 7.50 27.29
N ARG A 130 12.38 7.20 27.59
CA ARG A 130 11.96 6.41 28.77
C ARG A 130 12.14 4.90 28.60
N ASN A 131 12.68 4.44 27.48
CA ASN A 131 12.87 3.03 27.14
C ASN A 131 11.56 2.23 27.25
N PRO A 132 10.69 2.31 26.22
CA PRO A 132 9.35 1.74 26.31
C PRO A 132 9.40 0.22 26.56
N PRO A 133 8.53 -0.33 27.43
CA PRO A 133 8.57 -1.76 27.72
C PRO A 133 8.26 -2.58 26.48
N ALA A 134 8.78 -3.81 26.46
CA ALA A 134 8.50 -4.79 25.41
C ALA A 134 6.98 -4.97 25.20
N VAL A 135 6.60 -5.28 23.97
CA VAL A 135 5.21 -5.57 23.63
C VAL A 135 4.86 -6.97 24.16
N PRO A 136 3.86 -7.14 25.02
CA PRO A 136 3.44 -8.46 25.48
C PRO A 136 3.03 -9.35 24.31
N VAL A 137 3.39 -10.64 24.36
CA VAL A 137 3.15 -11.60 23.27
C VAL A 137 1.68 -11.66 22.86
N ASP A 138 0.75 -11.61 23.82
CA ASP A 138 -0.68 -11.67 23.52
C ASP A 138 -1.17 -10.42 22.80
N LYS A 139 -0.64 -9.24 23.13
CA LYS A 139 -0.93 -8.00 22.39
C LYS A 139 -0.36 -8.04 20.99
N LEU A 140 0.83 -8.63 20.81
CA LEU A 140 1.43 -8.81 19.50
C LEU A 140 0.58 -9.74 18.63
N ARG A 141 0.16 -10.90 19.17
CA ARG A 141 -0.73 -11.85 18.48
C ARG A 141 -2.05 -11.22 18.10
N GLU A 142 -2.64 -10.42 18.98
CA GLU A 142 -3.89 -9.72 18.71
C GLU A 142 -3.73 -8.68 17.60
N ALA A 143 -2.67 -7.88 17.62
CA ALA A 143 -2.39 -6.90 16.57
C ALA A 143 -2.21 -7.58 15.19
N ILE A 144 -1.47 -8.70 15.15
CA ILE A 144 -1.32 -9.51 13.93
C ILE A 144 -2.67 -10.06 13.45
N ARG A 145 -3.47 -10.61 14.37
CA ARG A 145 -4.80 -11.16 14.03
C ARG A 145 -5.73 -10.08 13.47
N GLN A 146 -5.77 -8.90 14.07
CA GLN A 146 -6.58 -7.77 13.61
C GLN A 146 -6.15 -7.30 12.22
N GLU A 147 -4.85 -7.20 11.99
CA GLU A 147 -4.28 -6.84 10.70
C GLU A 147 -4.66 -7.86 9.61
N ARG A 148 -4.52 -9.16 9.89
CA ARG A 148 -4.93 -10.25 8.97
C ARG A 148 -6.43 -10.24 8.71
N ALA A 149 -7.25 -10.02 9.73
CA ALA A 149 -8.71 -9.93 9.59
C ALA A 149 -9.13 -8.71 8.75
N CYS A 150 -8.46 -7.57 8.91
CA CYS A 150 -8.67 -6.40 8.06
C CYS A 150 -8.26 -6.66 6.60
N LEU A 151 -7.13 -7.33 6.38
CA LEU A 151 -6.69 -7.75 5.05
C LEU A 151 -7.70 -8.68 4.39
N ALA A 152 -8.14 -9.72 5.09
CA ALA A 152 -9.16 -10.64 4.59
C ALA A 152 -10.44 -9.90 4.19
N ARG A 153 -10.90 -8.93 5.00
CA ARG A 153 -12.06 -8.08 4.69
C ARG A 153 -11.84 -7.15 3.49
N THR A 154 -10.61 -6.70 3.26
CA THR A 154 -10.26 -5.81 2.14
C THR A 154 -10.14 -6.58 0.83
N VAL A 155 -9.60 -7.81 0.88
CA VAL A 155 -9.63 -8.76 -0.25
C VAL A 155 -11.07 -9.06 -0.64
N THR A 156 -11.97 -9.19 0.35
CA THR A 156 -13.43 -9.30 0.11
C THR A 156 -14.14 -7.98 -0.18
N SER A 157 -13.43 -6.92 -0.59
CA SER A 157 -14.13 -5.75 -1.15
C SER A 157 -14.93 -6.19 -2.37
N PRO A 158 -16.26 -5.94 -2.42
CA PRO A 158 -17.14 -6.49 -3.45
C PRO A 158 -16.78 -6.09 -4.88
N GLY A 159 -15.91 -5.09 -5.06
CA GLY A 159 -15.35 -4.68 -6.35
C GLY A 159 -14.27 -5.64 -6.88
N THR A 160 -13.25 -5.96 -6.07
CA THR A 160 -12.08 -6.76 -6.51
C THR A 160 -12.39 -8.25 -6.56
N ASP A 161 -13.12 -8.78 -5.56
CA ASP A 161 -13.68 -10.13 -5.62
C ASP A 161 -14.74 -10.25 -6.73
N GLY A 162 -15.50 -9.18 -6.97
CA GLY A 162 -16.43 -9.08 -8.09
C GLY A 162 -15.73 -9.16 -9.45
N LEU A 163 -14.58 -8.50 -9.62
CA LEU A 163 -13.77 -8.62 -10.84
C LEU A 163 -13.19 -10.03 -10.99
N ARG A 164 -12.58 -10.59 -9.94
CA ARG A 164 -12.03 -11.96 -9.99
C ARG A 164 -13.11 -13.01 -10.29
N ARG A 165 -14.26 -12.90 -9.63
CA ARG A 165 -15.42 -13.74 -9.91
C ARG A 165 -15.91 -13.51 -11.35
N ALA A 166 -16.00 -12.27 -11.82
CA ALA A 166 -16.39 -11.97 -13.20
C ALA A 166 -15.41 -12.51 -14.25
N ILE A 167 -14.10 -12.47 -13.99
CA ILE A 167 -13.05 -13.08 -14.86
C ILE A 167 -13.22 -14.60 -14.92
N ARG A 168 -13.57 -15.23 -13.79
CA ARG A 168 -13.89 -16.66 -13.73
C ARG A 168 -15.20 -16.97 -14.45
N ASP A 169 -16.22 -16.13 -14.27
CA ASP A 169 -17.56 -16.30 -14.81
C ASP A 169 -17.63 -16.02 -16.31
N LEU A 170 -16.73 -15.21 -16.89
CA LEU A 170 -16.54 -15.05 -18.35
C LEU A 170 -16.33 -16.37 -19.08
N ARG A 171 -15.83 -17.37 -18.37
CA ARG A 171 -15.56 -18.72 -18.91
C ARG A 171 -16.74 -19.66 -18.74
N SER A 172 -17.78 -19.24 -18.01
CA SER A 172 -19.09 -19.89 -18.02
C SER A 172 -19.94 -19.26 -19.13
N PRO A 173 -20.63 -20.03 -19.99
CA PRO A 173 -21.33 -19.54 -21.21
C PRO A 173 -22.46 -18.51 -21.01
N ARG A 174 -22.64 -17.95 -19.81
CA ARG A 174 -23.78 -17.10 -19.44
C ARG A 174 -23.40 -15.68 -18.99
N VAL A 175 -22.11 -15.28 -18.99
CA VAL A 175 -21.73 -13.91 -18.55
C VAL A 175 -21.19 -13.05 -19.70
N LEU A 176 -21.91 -11.96 -19.94
CA LEU A 176 -21.67 -10.90 -20.91
C LEU A 176 -20.36 -10.13 -20.62
N ALA A 177 -19.53 -9.95 -21.64
CA ALA A 177 -18.27 -9.18 -21.59
C ALA A 177 -18.42 -7.79 -20.94
N GLU A 178 -19.58 -7.15 -21.08
CA GLU A 178 -19.90 -5.85 -20.47
C GLU A 178 -19.87 -5.88 -18.93
N HIS A 179 -20.29 -6.98 -18.30
CA HIS A 179 -20.27 -7.10 -16.84
C HIS A 179 -18.83 -7.03 -16.32
N VAL A 180 -17.91 -7.68 -17.03
CA VAL A 180 -16.50 -7.73 -16.63
C VAL A 180 -15.82 -6.40 -16.87
N VAL A 181 -16.12 -5.74 -17.98
CA VAL A 181 -15.65 -4.39 -18.25
C VAL A 181 -16.09 -3.42 -17.15
N ARG A 182 -17.36 -3.44 -16.73
CA ARG A 182 -17.84 -2.59 -15.62
C ARG A 182 -17.12 -2.90 -14.31
N ARG A 183 -16.90 -4.19 -14.00
CA ARG A 183 -16.16 -4.61 -12.81
C ARG A 183 -14.70 -4.20 -12.87
N PHE A 184 -14.08 -4.28 -14.05
CA PHE A 184 -12.71 -3.84 -14.28
C PHE A 184 -12.57 -2.34 -14.02
N LEU A 185 -13.44 -1.53 -14.64
CA LEU A 185 -13.42 -0.07 -14.50
C LEU A 185 -13.55 0.37 -13.02
N ALA A 186 -14.33 -0.37 -12.22
CA ALA A 186 -14.54 -0.09 -10.81
C ALA A 186 -13.48 -0.72 -9.87
N ALA A 187 -12.69 -1.69 -10.33
CA ALA A 187 -11.73 -2.39 -9.49
C ALA A 187 -10.52 -1.50 -9.18
N ARG A 188 -10.00 -1.60 -7.95
CA ARG A 188 -8.70 -1.01 -7.60
C ARG A 188 -7.60 -1.99 -7.97
N LEU A 189 -6.63 -1.49 -8.73
CA LEU A 189 -5.56 -2.26 -9.33
C LEU A 189 -4.22 -1.69 -8.89
N HIS A 190 -3.29 -2.58 -8.59
CA HIS A 190 -1.88 -2.28 -8.32
C HIS A 190 -1.13 -2.29 -9.65
N VAL A 191 -0.56 -1.15 -10.03
CA VAL A 191 0.04 -0.94 -11.35
C VAL A 191 1.51 -0.60 -11.17
N PRO A 192 2.44 -1.42 -11.69
CA PRO A 192 3.86 -1.16 -11.58
C PRO A 192 4.24 0.14 -12.30
N CYS A 193 5.20 0.86 -11.74
CA CYS A 193 5.74 2.07 -12.35
C CYS A 193 7.27 2.05 -12.41
N TRP A 194 7.79 2.79 -13.38
CA TRP A 194 9.19 3.19 -13.45
C TRP A 194 9.45 4.36 -12.50
N PRO A 195 10.73 4.62 -12.13
CA PRO A 195 11.12 5.84 -11.45
C PRO A 195 10.53 7.08 -12.13
N GLY A 196 9.96 8.00 -11.33
CA GLY A 196 9.24 9.16 -11.85
C GLY A 196 7.74 8.93 -12.12
N TRP A 197 7.15 7.87 -11.55
CA TRP A 197 5.71 7.58 -11.61
C TRP A 197 5.15 7.32 -13.01
N ARG A 198 6.02 6.91 -13.95
CA ARG A 198 5.60 6.50 -15.29
C ARG A 198 5.14 5.06 -15.26
N LEU A 199 3.98 4.76 -15.85
CA LEU A 199 3.48 3.38 -15.90
C LEU A 199 4.48 2.46 -16.60
N ALA A 200 4.67 1.27 -16.04
CA ALA A 200 5.49 0.25 -16.66
C ALA A 200 4.69 -0.46 -17.76
N VAL A 201 5.19 -0.37 -18.99
CA VAL A 201 4.60 -0.99 -20.17
C VAL A 201 5.59 -2.02 -20.70
N ALA A 202 5.17 -3.28 -20.72
CA ALA A 202 5.93 -4.37 -21.30
C ALA A 202 5.72 -4.38 -22.83
N HIS A 203 6.82 -4.42 -23.58
CA HIS A 203 6.77 -4.52 -25.04
C HIS A 203 7.02 -5.98 -25.42
N THR A 204 6.06 -6.59 -26.09
CA THR A 204 6.15 -7.99 -26.52
C THR A 204 6.35 -8.03 -28.02
N ALA A 205 7.31 -8.83 -28.49
CA ALA A 205 7.74 -8.85 -29.89
C ALA A 205 6.65 -9.31 -30.89
N GLY A 206 5.48 -9.76 -30.42
CA GLY A 206 4.37 -10.19 -31.28
C GLY A 206 2.96 -9.87 -30.77
N LEU A 207 2.79 -9.37 -29.54
CA LEU A 207 1.47 -9.01 -28.99
C LEU A 207 1.34 -7.50 -28.76
N GLY A 208 2.37 -6.71 -29.10
CA GLY A 208 2.38 -5.27 -28.90
C GLY A 208 2.71 -4.86 -27.47
N SER A 209 2.28 -3.65 -27.10
CA SER A 209 2.58 -3.03 -25.81
C SER A 209 1.46 -3.31 -24.80
N TRP A 210 1.83 -3.73 -23.59
CA TRP A 210 0.87 -4.08 -22.53
C TRP A 210 1.25 -3.43 -21.20
N ALA A 211 0.28 -2.77 -20.59
CA ALA A 211 0.35 -2.37 -19.19
C ALA A 211 -0.11 -3.53 -18.31
N CYS A 212 0.75 -4.00 -17.41
CA CYS A 212 0.36 -4.99 -16.42
C CYS A 212 -0.34 -4.31 -15.25
N ALA A 213 -1.38 -4.95 -14.71
CA ALA A 213 -2.11 -4.51 -13.55
C ALA A 213 -2.44 -5.72 -12.68
N PHE A 214 -2.51 -5.54 -11.37
CA PHE A 214 -2.70 -6.64 -10.44
C PHE A 214 -3.83 -6.35 -9.49
N THR A 215 -4.67 -7.34 -9.20
CA THR A 215 -5.79 -7.17 -8.27
C THR A 215 -5.34 -7.04 -6.82
N THR A 216 -4.13 -7.48 -6.50
CA THR A 216 -3.50 -7.29 -5.18
C THR A 216 -2.01 -6.99 -5.32
N GLY A 217 -1.46 -6.23 -4.36
CA GLY A 217 -0.02 -5.96 -4.30
C GLY A 217 0.83 -7.22 -4.12
N GLU A 218 0.30 -8.27 -3.47
CA GLU A 218 1.00 -9.56 -3.34
C GLU A 218 1.21 -10.23 -4.70
N ARG A 219 0.21 -10.20 -5.59
CA ARG A 219 0.34 -10.78 -6.94
C ARG A 219 1.34 -10.00 -7.79
N LEU A 220 1.36 -8.67 -7.67
CA LEU A 220 2.38 -7.83 -8.29
C LEU A 220 3.78 -8.26 -7.85
N LEU A 221 4.01 -8.34 -6.54
CA LEU A 221 5.32 -8.71 -5.98
C LEU A 221 5.74 -10.14 -6.35
N ARG A 222 4.78 -11.07 -6.36
CA ARG A 222 5.01 -12.44 -6.80
C ARG A 222 5.41 -12.48 -8.27
N TYR A 223 4.63 -11.83 -9.13
CA TYR A 223 4.95 -11.72 -10.56
C TYR A 223 6.31 -11.06 -10.81
N GLN A 224 6.63 -9.98 -10.10
CA GLN A 224 7.92 -9.30 -10.22
C GLN A 224 9.09 -10.23 -9.90
N ARG A 225 8.96 -11.02 -8.83
CA ARG A 225 9.96 -12.03 -8.44
C ARG A 225 10.08 -13.14 -9.48
N ASP A 226 8.95 -13.68 -9.91
CA ASP A 226 8.91 -14.89 -10.72
C ASP A 226 9.25 -14.59 -12.20
N ALA A 227 8.81 -13.45 -12.73
CA ALA A 227 9.10 -13.00 -14.09
C ALA A 227 10.44 -12.25 -14.22
N GLY A 228 11.11 -11.93 -13.10
CA GLY A 228 12.32 -11.10 -13.08
C GLY A 228 12.09 -9.68 -13.63
N ALA A 229 10.89 -9.13 -13.40
CA ALA A 229 10.52 -7.84 -13.99
C ALA A 229 11.30 -6.69 -13.34
N PRO A 230 11.97 -5.81 -14.13
CA PRO A 230 12.88 -4.78 -13.62
C PRO A 230 12.17 -3.53 -13.08
N TRP A 231 10.89 -3.63 -12.73
CA TRP A 231 10.11 -2.50 -12.23
C TRP A 231 10.57 -2.08 -10.83
N ALA A 232 10.29 -0.82 -10.47
CA ALA A 232 10.52 -0.37 -9.11
C ALA A 232 9.59 -1.08 -8.13
N ASP A 233 9.99 -1.20 -6.86
CA ASP A 233 9.12 -1.71 -5.78
C ASP A 233 7.90 -0.81 -5.52
N GLU A 234 7.95 0.42 -6.03
CA GLU A 234 6.85 1.37 -5.99
C GLU A 234 5.82 1.03 -7.08
N HIS A 235 4.55 1.12 -6.73
CA HIS A 235 3.43 0.94 -7.64
C HIS A 235 2.35 1.96 -7.33
N LEU A 236 1.52 2.24 -8.34
CA LEU A 236 0.32 3.05 -8.17
C LEU A 236 -0.88 2.16 -7.87
N VAL A 237 -1.82 2.70 -7.09
CA VAL A 237 -3.14 2.07 -6.92
C VAL A 237 -4.16 2.93 -7.65
N LEU A 238 -4.67 2.42 -8.77
CA LEU A 238 -5.61 3.12 -9.66
C LEU A 238 -6.89 2.30 -9.80
N SER A 239 -8.03 2.96 -10.00
CA SER A 239 -9.19 2.28 -10.56
C SER A 239 -8.92 1.85 -12.01
N GLY A 240 -9.64 0.84 -12.52
CA GLY A 240 -9.56 0.49 -13.94
C GLY A 240 -9.87 1.67 -14.86
N ALA A 241 -10.82 2.53 -14.48
CA ALA A 241 -11.15 3.75 -15.22
C ALA A 241 -10.02 4.80 -15.20
N GLU A 242 -9.29 4.95 -14.10
CA GLU A 242 -8.10 5.81 -14.03
C GLU A 242 -6.93 5.22 -14.81
N LEU A 243 -6.75 3.90 -14.75
CA LEU A 243 -5.72 3.20 -15.51
C LEU A 243 -5.90 3.40 -17.01
N VAL A 244 -7.11 3.16 -17.54
CA VAL A 244 -7.44 3.38 -18.95
C VAL A 244 -7.14 4.81 -19.39
N ARG A 245 -7.58 5.80 -18.60
CA ARG A 245 -7.31 7.23 -18.85
C ARG A 245 -5.82 7.61 -18.76
N THR A 246 -5.03 6.86 -18.01
CA THR A 246 -3.59 7.11 -17.85
C THR A 246 -2.74 6.45 -18.94
N VAL A 247 -3.22 5.35 -19.50
CA VAL A 247 -2.53 4.56 -20.53
C VAL A 247 -2.66 5.20 -21.92
N ILE A 248 -3.85 5.67 -22.27
CA ILE A 248 -4.17 6.10 -23.65
C ILE A 248 -3.48 7.37 -24.13
N PRO A 249 -3.34 8.44 -23.33
CA PRO A 249 -2.66 9.66 -23.78
C PRO A 249 -1.18 9.43 -24.11
N ARG A 250 -0.60 8.28 -23.72
CA ARG A 250 0.82 8.00 -23.83
C ARG A 250 1.16 7.12 -25.02
N ASP A 251 0.28 6.22 -25.43
CA ASP A 251 0.44 5.35 -26.60
C ASP A 251 -0.90 4.64 -26.91
N ALA A 252 -1.49 4.92 -28.08
CA ALA A 252 -2.78 4.36 -28.50
C ALA A 252 -2.73 2.84 -28.76
N GLY A 253 -1.54 2.25 -28.83
CA GLY A 253 -1.34 0.82 -29.07
C GLY A 253 -1.22 -0.04 -27.80
N VAL A 254 -1.51 0.50 -26.61
CA VAL A 254 -1.28 -0.20 -25.34
C VAL A 254 -2.54 -0.90 -24.82
N GLY A 255 -2.46 -2.22 -24.68
CA GLY A 255 -3.47 -3.04 -24.00
C GLY A 255 -3.25 -3.10 -22.48
N VAL A 256 -4.20 -3.69 -21.75
CA VAL A 256 -4.07 -3.94 -20.30
C VAL A 256 -4.18 -5.44 -20.01
N LEU A 257 -3.21 -5.96 -19.25
CA LEU A 257 -3.25 -7.32 -18.69
C LEU A 257 -3.51 -7.23 -17.19
N VAL A 258 -4.59 -7.84 -16.71
CA VAL A 258 -4.87 -7.94 -15.27
C VAL A 258 -4.49 -9.34 -14.78
N ASP A 259 -3.69 -9.39 -13.72
CA ASP A 259 -3.13 -10.61 -13.12
C ASP A 259 -2.46 -11.55 -14.16
N PRO A 260 -1.47 -11.07 -14.94
CA PRO A 260 -0.70 -11.92 -15.84
C PRO A 260 0.06 -13.01 -15.06
N SER A 261 0.27 -14.17 -15.68
CA SER A 261 1.13 -15.24 -15.16
C SER A 261 2.57 -15.10 -15.67
N ALA A 262 3.54 -15.42 -14.83
CA ALA A 262 4.97 -15.48 -15.19
C ALA A 262 5.35 -16.80 -15.90
N GLU A 263 4.54 -17.84 -15.75
CA GLU A 263 4.80 -19.16 -16.31
C GLU A 263 4.35 -19.25 -17.79
N ARG A 264 5.22 -19.78 -18.66
CA ARG A 264 4.92 -19.96 -20.09
C ARG A 264 3.83 -21.00 -20.37
N SER A 265 3.57 -21.92 -19.43
CA SER A 265 2.60 -23.01 -19.54
C SER A 265 1.41 -22.86 -18.59
N ALA A 266 1.36 -21.79 -17.78
CA ALA A 266 0.21 -21.59 -16.91
C ALA A 266 -1.03 -21.43 -17.79
N GLU A 267 -2.06 -22.20 -17.47
CA GLU A 267 -3.38 -21.97 -17.98
C GLU A 267 -3.67 -20.47 -17.83
N LEU A 268 -4.09 -19.82 -18.93
CA LEU A 268 -4.44 -18.40 -18.96
C LEU A 268 -5.62 -18.07 -18.03
N THR A 269 -6.00 -18.96 -17.11
CA THR A 269 -7.25 -19.06 -16.33
C THR A 269 -7.55 -17.87 -15.44
N GLU A 270 -6.53 -17.12 -15.03
CA GLU A 270 -6.70 -15.97 -14.13
C GLU A 270 -6.35 -14.62 -14.74
N THR A 271 -5.85 -14.60 -15.98
CA THR A 271 -5.46 -13.36 -16.65
C THR A 271 -6.65 -12.80 -17.44
N LEU A 272 -6.95 -11.51 -17.23
CA LEU A 272 -7.88 -10.76 -18.08
C LEU A 272 -7.07 -9.90 -19.06
N SER A 273 -7.32 -10.09 -20.35
CA SER A 273 -6.71 -9.32 -21.41
C SER A 273 -7.70 -8.31 -21.99
N LEU A 274 -7.37 -7.03 -21.88
CA LEU A 274 -8.09 -5.93 -22.51
C LEU A 274 -7.24 -5.42 -23.68
N PRO A 275 -7.56 -5.80 -24.92
CA PRO A 275 -6.75 -5.42 -26.08
C PRO A 275 -6.81 -3.90 -26.33
N PRO A 276 -5.80 -3.33 -27.04
CA PRO A 276 -5.68 -1.89 -27.26
C PRO A 276 -6.96 -1.23 -27.81
N GLU A 277 -7.70 -1.91 -28.69
CA GLU A 277 -8.94 -1.40 -29.29
C GLU A 277 -10.05 -1.26 -28.24
N LEU A 278 -10.14 -2.23 -27.32
CA LEU A 278 -11.09 -2.19 -26.22
C LEU A 278 -10.71 -1.10 -25.21
N VAL A 279 -9.42 -1.01 -24.85
CA VAL A 279 -8.92 0.06 -23.97
C VAL A 279 -9.22 1.43 -24.58
N SER A 280 -8.96 1.61 -25.89
CA SER A 280 -9.25 2.83 -26.65
C SER A 280 -10.71 3.24 -26.56
N ARG A 281 -11.64 2.30 -26.79
CA ARG A 281 -13.07 2.54 -26.63
C ARG A 281 -13.45 2.96 -25.21
N LEU A 282 -12.85 2.34 -24.20
CA LEU A 282 -13.17 2.62 -22.79
C LEU A 282 -12.67 3.99 -22.31
N ALA A 283 -11.70 4.63 -22.97
CA ALA A 283 -11.28 5.99 -22.60
C ALA A 283 -12.16 7.10 -23.19
N VAL A 284 -12.74 6.88 -24.36
CA VAL A 284 -13.55 7.91 -25.04
C VAL A 284 -14.91 8.06 -24.36
N GLY A 285 -15.39 7.02 -23.68
CA GLY A 285 -16.70 6.98 -23.03
C GLY A 285 -17.80 6.92 -24.09
N ASP A 286 -18.51 5.80 -24.16
CA ASP A 286 -19.86 5.79 -24.72
C ASP A 286 -20.84 6.39 -23.70
#